data_AF-A0A017TDV2-F1
#
_entry.id   AF-A0A017TDV2-F1
#
_cell.length_a   1.000
_cell.length_b   1.000
_cell.length_c   1.000
_cell.angle_alpha   90.00
_cell.angle_beta   90.00
_cell.angle_gamma   90.00
#
_symmetry.space_group_name_H-M   'P 1'
#
loop_
_entity.id
_entity.type
_entity.pdbx_description
1 polymer ?
#
loop_
_entity_poly.entity_id
_entity_poly.type
_entity_poly.pdbx_seq_one_letter_code
_entity_poly.pdbx_strand_id
1 'polypeptide(L)'
;MLVVDDDIELRDALRDLLEENGYDVYCAENGQEALNLLKRADPAPGLILLDLMMPVMSGQEMLAALKQVHALAAIPVTIVSASEDPPEGESFLHKPLDVEALLGIVEKACGG
;
A
#
# COMPACT_ATOMS: atom_id res chain seq x y z
N MET A 1 1.25 -6.16 -6.56
CA MET A 1 1.23 -5.22 -5.42
C MET A 1 0.40 -4.00 -5.77
N LEU A 2 -0.05 -3.23 -4.78
CA LEU A 2 -0.74 -1.94 -4.99
C LEU A 2 -0.07 -0.86 -4.14
N VAL A 3 0.33 0.25 -4.74
CA VAL A 3 0.86 1.44 -4.06
C VAL A 3 -0.19 2.54 -4.09
N VAL A 4 -0.53 3.09 -2.94
CA VAL A 4 -1.53 4.15 -2.76
C VAL A 4 -0.91 5.32 -2.03
N ASP A 5 -0.68 6.40 -2.76
CA ASP A 5 -0.05 7.63 -2.28
C ASP A 5 -0.46 8.77 -3.21
N ASP A 6 -0.76 9.97 -2.72
CA ASP A 6 -1.11 11.11 -3.60
C ASP A 6 0.13 11.77 -4.20
N ASP A 7 1.31 11.56 -3.62
CA ASP A 7 2.59 12.02 -4.16
C ASP A 7 3.01 11.17 -5.37
N ILE A 8 2.95 11.76 -6.55
CA ILE A 8 3.33 11.10 -7.80
C ILE A 8 4.81 10.71 -7.85
N GLU A 9 5.70 11.53 -7.28
CA GLU A 9 7.15 11.29 -7.35
C GLU A 9 7.51 10.08 -6.49
N LEU A 10 6.96 10.01 -5.27
CA LEU A 10 7.16 8.86 -4.39
C LEU A 10 6.50 7.59 -4.96
N ARG A 11 5.28 7.71 -5.49
CA ARG A 11 4.55 6.57 -6.06
C ARG A 11 5.27 5.97 -7.28
N ASP A 12 5.81 6.81 -8.16
CA ASP A 12 6.59 6.36 -9.31
C ASP A 12 7.92 5.74 -8.87
N ALA A 13 8.64 6.36 -7.92
CA ALA A 13 9.88 5.80 -7.39
C ALA A 13 9.68 4.42 -6.73
N LEU A 14 8.58 4.25 -5.98
CA LEU A 14 8.19 2.97 -5.38
C LEU A 14 7.83 1.93 -6.43
N ARG A 15 7.08 2.31 -7.47
CA ARG A 15 6.76 1.42 -8.58
C ARG A 15 8.04 0.92 -9.24
N ASP A 16 8.90 1.83 -9.66
CA ASP A 16 10.12 1.50 -10.39
C ASP A 16 11.03 0.58 -9.54
N LEU A 17 11.23 0.90 -8.26
CA LEU A 17 11.99 0.06 -7.32
C LEU A 17 11.42 -1.37 -7.21
N LEU A 18 10.10 -1.50 -7.05
CA LEU A 18 9.46 -2.80 -6.86
C LEU A 18 9.42 -3.62 -8.16
N GLU A 19 9.20 -2.98 -9.30
CA GLU A 19 9.25 -3.62 -10.62
C GLU A 19 10.67 -4.10 -10.96
N GLU A 20 11.71 -3.33 -10.62
CA GLU A 20 13.12 -3.75 -10.74
C GLU A 20 13.44 -5.00 -9.89
N ASN A 21 12.71 -5.21 -8.80
CA ASN A 21 12.80 -6.40 -7.95
C ASN A 21 11.83 -7.53 -8.37
N GLY A 22 11.16 -7.40 -9.51
CA GLY A 22 10.36 -8.46 -10.14
C GLY A 22 8.90 -8.54 -9.68
N TYR A 23 8.37 -7.48 -9.04
CA TYR A 23 6.97 -7.42 -8.62
C TYR A 23 6.12 -6.66 -9.64
N ASP A 24 4.92 -7.17 -9.95
CA ASP A 24 3.92 -6.39 -10.69
C ASP A 24 3.29 -5.35 -9.76
N VAL A 25 3.29 -4.07 -10.14
CA VAL A 25 2.83 -2.98 -9.29
C VAL A 25 1.71 -2.19 -9.95
N TYR A 26 0.58 -2.09 -9.26
CA TYR A 26 -0.48 -1.15 -9.58
C TYR A 26 -0.33 0.11 -8.71
N CYS A 27 -0.77 1.25 -9.22
CA CYS A 27 -0.72 2.53 -8.52
C CYS A 27 -2.13 3.13 -8.42
N ALA A 28 -2.41 3.80 -7.31
CA ALA A 28 -3.57 4.66 -7.13
C ALA A 28 -3.18 5.95 -6.41
N GLU A 29 -3.84 7.05 -6.73
CA GLU A 29 -3.56 8.36 -6.12
C GLU A 29 -4.43 8.65 -4.89
N ASN A 30 -5.43 7.81 -4.64
CA ASN A 30 -6.31 7.93 -3.48
C ASN A 30 -7.01 6.60 -3.15
N GLY A 31 -7.63 6.55 -1.96
CA GLY A 31 -8.32 5.35 -1.47
C GLY A 31 -9.49 4.89 -2.35
N GLN A 32 -10.20 5.80 -3.00
CA GLN A 32 -11.35 5.44 -3.83
C GLN A 32 -10.91 4.76 -5.15
N GLU A 33 -9.86 5.27 -5.79
CA GLU A 33 -9.25 4.63 -6.95
C GLU A 33 -8.69 3.25 -6.57
N ALA A 34 -7.97 3.17 -5.44
CA ALA A 34 -7.42 1.92 -4.94
C ALA A 34 -8.50 0.85 -4.73
N LEU A 35 -9.63 1.20 -4.10
CA LEU A 35 -10.77 0.28 -3.92
C LEU A 35 -11.39 -0.15 -5.25
N ASN A 36 -11.41 0.73 -6.26
CA ASN A 36 -11.92 0.39 -7.58
C ASN A 36 -10.99 -0.57 -8.34
N LEU A 37 -9.67 -0.39 -8.20
CA LEU A 37 -8.67 -1.32 -8.74
C LEU A 37 -8.79 -2.69 -8.07
N LEU A 38 -8.88 -2.73 -6.73
CA LEU A 38 -8.99 -3.97 -5.97
C LEU A 38 -10.23 -4.80 -6.32
N LYS A 39 -11.35 -4.15 -6.66
CA LYS A 39 -12.57 -4.85 -7.12
C LYS A 39 -12.41 -5.52 -8.50
N ARG A 40 -11.44 -5.08 -9.29
CA ARG A 40 -11.21 -5.53 -10.67
C ARG A 40 -9.94 -6.37 -10.81
N ALA A 41 -9.04 -6.31 -9.83
CA ALA A 41 -7.78 -7.03 -9.82
C ALA A 41 -8.01 -8.53 -9.67
N ASP A 42 -7.54 -9.29 -10.65
CA ASP A 42 -7.49 -10.75 -10.63
C ASP A 42 -6.16 -11.20 -11.27
N PRO A 43 -5.23 -11.78 -10.49
CA PRO A 43 -5.32 -12.03 -9.05
C PRO A 43 -5.28 -10.75 -8.21
N ALA A 44 -5.79 -10.82 -6.99
CA ALA A 44 -5.67 -9.74 -6.01
C ALA A 44 -4.19 -9.47 -5.66
N PRO A 45 -3.80 -8.22 -5.35
CA PRO A 45 -2.43 -7.91 -5.00
C PRO A 45 -2.02 -8.61 -3.69
N GLY A 46 -0.79 -9.13 -3.64
CA GLY A 46 -0.23 -9.76 -2.44
C GLY A 46 0.16 -8.79 -1.32
N LEU A 47 0.25 -7.49 -1.59
CA LEU A 47 0.53 -6.44 -0.60
C LEU A 47 -0.02 -5.09 -1.08
N ILE A 48 -0.50 -4.27 -0.14
CA ILE A 48 -0.85 -2.86 -0.34
C ILE A 48 0.13 -2.00 0.46
N LEU A 49 0.79 -1.05 -0.21
CA LEU A 49 1.51 0.06 0.43
C LEU A 49 0.57 1.28 0.46
N LEU A 50 0.31 1.83 1.64
CA LEU A 50 -0.73 2.84 1.85
C LEU A 50 -0.21 4.05 2.62
N ASP A 51 -0.30 5.25 2.04
CA ASP A 51 -0.17 6.49 2.83
C ASP A 51 -1.48 6.80 3.58
N LEU A 52 -1.34 7.30 4.81
CA LEU A 52 -2.46 7.82 5.60
C LEU A 52 -2.78 9.28 5.28
N MET A 53 -1.80 10.05 4.83
CA MET A 53 -1.88 11.50 4.68
C MET A 53 -2.29 11.91 3.26
N MET A 54 -3.52 11.57 2.84
CA MET A 54 -4.05 11.93 1.51
C MET A 54 -5.22 12.94 1.60
N PRO A 55 -5.37 13.89 0.64
CA PRO A 55 -6.34 14.99 0.72
C PRO A 55 -7.80 14.64 0.36
N VAL A 56 -8.07 13.51 -0.31
CA VAL A 56 -9.41 13.18 -0.86
C VAL A 56 -10.15 12.13 -0.03
N MET A 57 -9.53 10.96 0.15
CA MET A 57 -9.96 9.91 1.06
C MET A 57 -8.74 9.54 1.87
N SER A 58 -8.85 9.62 3.19
CA SER A 58 -7.71 9.30 4.06
C SER A 58 -7.38 7.81 3.96
N GLY A 59 -6.11 7.45 4.13
CA GLY A 59 -5.72 6.03 4.16
C GLY A 59 -6.42 5.26 5.28
N GLN A 60 -6.82 5.94 6.37
CA GLN A 60 -7.60 5.33 7.45
C GLN A 60 -9.00 4.89 6.98
N GLU A 61 -9.69 5.72 6.21
CA GLU A 61 -11.00 5.35 5.64
C GLU A 61 -10.86 4.17 4.68
N MET A 62 -9.76 4.12 3.90
CA MET A 62 -9.51 3.01 2.99
C MET A 62 -9.27 1.73 3.78
N LEU A 63 -8.43 1.78 4.82
CA LEU A 63 -8.14 0.64 5.69
C LEU A 63 -9.42 0.10 6.34
N ALA A 64 -10.29 0.99 6.82
CA ALA A 64 -11.60 0.61 7.34
C ALA A 64 -12.46 -0.08 6.29
N ALA A 65 -12.50 0.45 5.05
CA ALA A 65 -13.26 -0.13 3.94
C ALA A 65 -12.74 -1.51 3.52
N LEU A 66 -11.42 -1.73 3.50
CA LEU A 66 -10.80 -3.04 3.22
C LEU A 66 -11.28 -4.09 4.22
N LYS A 67 -11.30 -3.74 5.52
CA LYS A 67 -11.74 -4.63 6.61
C LYS A 67 -13.22 -5.04 6.52
N GLN A 68 -14.06 -4.24 5.84
CA GLN A 68 -15.47 -4.57 5.63
C GLN A 68 -15.71 -5.58 4.50
N VAL A 69 -14.72 -5.81 3.62
CA VAL A 69 -14.86 -6.70 2.47
C VAL A 69 -14.02 -7.95 2.70
N HIS A 70 -14.66 -9.10 2.95
CA HIS A 70 -13.97 -10.34 3.31
C HIS A 70 -12.83 -10.74 2.35
N ALA A 71 -13.02 -10.56 1.05
CA ALA A 71 -12.01 -10.87 0.04
C ALA A 71 -10.78 -9.92 0.08
N LEU A 72 -10.95 -8.69 0.56
CA LEU A 72 -9.89 -7.68 0.63
C LEU A 72 -9.23 -7.65 2.02
N ALA A 73 -9.95 -8.06 3.06
CA ALA A 73 -9.45 -8.10 4.43
C ALA A 73 -8.28 -9.07 4.65
N ALA A 74 -8.07 -10.01 3.72
CA ALA A 74 -6.93 -10.93 3.74
C ALA A 74 -5.64 -10.35 3.14
N ILE A 75 -5.74 -9.23 2.41
CA ILE A 75 -4.59 -8.61 1.77
C ILE A 75 -3.79 -7.86 2.84
N PRO A 76 -2.50 -8.15 3.03
CA PRO A 76 -1.70 -7.42 3.99
C PRO A 76 -1.55 -5.95 3.57
N VAL A 77 -1.57 -5.05 4.55
CA VAL A 77 -1.38 -3.61 4.36
C VAL A 77 -0.16 -3.17 5.14
N THR A 78 0.75 -2.49 4.45
CA THR A 78 1.86 -1.77 5.06
C THR A 78 1.64 -0.29 4.86
N ILE A 79 1.62 0.43 5.98
CA ILE A 79 1.44 1.86 5.99
C ILE A 79 2.78 2.54 5.75
N VAL A 80 2.78 3.51 4.86
CA VAL A 80 3.95 4.31 4.49
C VAL A 80 3.58 5.78 4.70
N SER A 81 3.91 6.35 5.86
CA SER A 81 3.44 7.70 6.19
C SER A 81 4.42 8.53 7.00
N ALA A 82 4.22 9.84 6.96
CA ALA A 82 4.91 10.80 7.84
C ALA A 82 4.20 10.97 9.20
N SER A 83 3.04 10.34 9.42
CA SER A 83 2.31 10.38 10.69
C SER A 83 3.16 9.84 11.85
N GLU A 84 3.06 10.48 13.02
CA GLU A 84 3.66 10.01 14.29
C GLU A 84 2.76 8.99 15.01
N ASP A 85 1.53 8.80 14.53
CA ASP A 85 0.53 7.91 15.13
C ASP A 85 0.19 6.77 14.13
N PRO A 86 0.90 5.64 14.21
CA PRO A 86 0.62 4.47 13.39
C PRO A 86 -0.60 3.72 13.95
N PRO A 87 -1.56 3.29 13.11
CA PRO A 87 -2.69 2.51 13.59
C PRO A 87 -2.23 1.16 14.11
N GLU A 88 -2.80 0.76 15.25
CA GLU A 88 -2.40 -0.46 15.94
C GLU A 88 -2.60 -1.72 15.08
N GLY A 89 -1.59 -2.59 15.10
CA GLY A 89 -1.66 -3.93 14.48
C GLY A 89 -1.32 -4.00 12.99
N GLU A 90 -1.08 -2.87 12.34
CA GLU A 90 -0.63 -2.84 10.94
C GLU A 90 0.91 -2.71 10.85
N SER A 91 1.48 -3.19 9.75
CA SER A 91 2.89 -2.91 9.43
C SER A 91 3.03 -1.43 9.08
N PHE A 92 4.11 -0.78 9.54
CA PHE A 92 4.30 0.66 9.35
C PHE A 92 5.76 0.99 9.00
N LEU A 93 5.95 1.88 8.03
CA LEU A 93 7.22 2.48 7.62
C LEU A 93 7.09 4.01 7.65
N HIS A 94 8.04 4.67 8.32
CA HIS A 94 8.11 6.13 8.31
C HIS A 94 8.73 6.65 7.01
N LYS A 95 8.22 7.77 6.52
CA LYS A 95 8.91 8.61 5.52
C LYS A 95 10.01 9.44 6.26
N PRO A 96 11.23 9.62 5.71
CA PRO A 96 11.73 9.08 4.43
C PRO A 96 11.95 7.57 4.50
N LEU A 97 11.61 6.90 3.40
CA LEU A 97 11.56 5.44 3.34
C LEU A 97 12.95 4.80 3.45
N ASP A 98 13.06 3.78 4.29
CA ASP A 98 14.19 2.86 4.29
C ASP A 98 13.93 1.75 3.28
N VAL A 99 14.74 1.71 2.22
CA VAL A 99 14.61 0.76 1.11
C VAL A 99 14.85 -0.68 1.56
N GLU A 100 15.81 -0.92 2.46
CA GLU A 100 16.09 -2.27 2.96
C GLU A 100 14.92 -2.78 3.82
N ALA A 101 14.37 -1.89 4.66
CA ALA A 101 13.20 -2.23 5.47
C ALA A 101 11.97 -2.51 4.59
N LEU A 102 11.75 -1.71 3.54
CA LEU A 102 10.68 -1.94 2.58
C LEU A 102 10.81 -3.31 1.91
N LEU A 103 11.96 -3.60 1.29
CA LEU A 103 12.16 -4.86 0.58
C LEU A 103 11.99 -6.06 1.52
N GLY A 104 12.48 -5.97 2.76
CA GLY A 104 12.28 -7.01 3.77
C GLY A 104 10.81 -7.24 4.17
N ILE A 105 9.95 -6.23 4.07
CA ILE A 105 8.49 -6.38 4.26
C ILE A 105 7.85 -7.02 3.02
N VAL A 106 8.24 -6.57 1.83
CA VAL A 106 7.70 -7.10 0.56
C VAL A 106 8.02 -8.57 0.42
N GLU A 107 9.27 -8.98 0.70
CA GLU A 107 9.68 -10.39 0.68
C GLU A 107 8.87 -11.24 1.66
N LYS A 108 8.59 -10.74 2.87
CA LYS A 108 7.76 -11.46 3.86
C LYS A 108 6.30 -11.58 3.43
N ALA A 109 5.76 -10.56 2.76
CA ALA A 109 4.36 -10.54 2.33
C ALA A 109 4.12 -11.34 1.05
N CYS A 110 5.06 -11.30 0.10
CA CYS A 110 4.91 -11.85 -1.25
C CYS A 110 5.77 -13.11 -1.51
N GLY A 111 6.79 -13.38 -0.69
CA GLY A 111 7.77 -14.47 -0.89
C GLY A 111 7.41 -15.80 -0.21
N GLY A 112 6.11 -16.13 -0.13
CA GLY A 112 5.59 -17.39 0.41
C GLY A 112 5.19 -18.38 -0.67
#